data_AF-A0A8H7RW18-F1
#
_entry.id   AF-A0A8H7RW18-F1
#
_cell.length_a   1.000
_cell.length_b   1.000
_cell.length_c   1.000
_cell.angle_alpha   90.00
_cell.angle_beta   90.00
_cell.angle_gamma   90.00
#
_symmetry.space_group_name_H-M   'P 1'
#
loop_
_entity.id
_entity.type
_entity.pdbx_description
1 polymer ?
#
loop_
_entity_poly.entity_id
_entity_poly.type
_entity_poly.pdbx_seq_one_letter_code
_entity_poly.pdbx_strand_id
1 'polypeptide(L)'
;MDFMAGNAKLTWLLAMVGFLCLSDLERIDLKQCSISQEDILSLVIIAPKEKRSGMHITKTGIIHPHSDPLVCPVNTYKAYCSRVALAPVSVPHPVFPQVSLVPLLRYVHRHDQGISSQRISKYIIQVMKFVGRPPGAPIPKARALGATLAAQAGVSVENLVVQGNLSSRKMFEQFYRISVQAQENFTASTLDSQPRSPTRMCSVQ
;
A
#
# COMPACT_ATOMS: atom_id res chain seq x y z
N MET A 1 -13.00 19.52 12.22
CA MET A 1 -11.92 18.89 11.45
C MET A 1 -12.58 18.12 10.32
N ASP A 2 -12.44 18.61 9.09
CA ASP A 2 -13.33 18.35 7.96
C ASP A 2 -13.49 16.88 7.59
N PHE A 3 -14.72 16.44 7.33
CA PHE A 3 -15.03 15.07 6.91
C PHE A 3 -14.27 14.67 5.63
N MET A 4 -14.02 15.62 4.72
CA MET A 4 -13.18 15.43 3.53
C MET A 4 -11.76 14.93 3.89
N ALA A 5 -11.23 15.31 5.06
CA ALA A 5 -9.94 14.84 5.54
C ALA A 5 -9.95 13.34 5.92
N GLY A 6 -11.09 12.80 6.37
CA GLY A 6 -11.21 11.38 6.77
C GLY A 6 -11.11 10.42 5.58
N ASN A 7 -11.88 10.69 4.52
CA ASN A 7 -11.80 9.93 3.26
C ASN A 7 -10.41 10.04 2.63
N ALA A 8 -9.85 11.26 2.57
CA ALA A 8 -8.54 11.46 1.95
C ALA A 8 -7.40 10.78 2.72
N LYS A 9 -7.41 10.88 4.05
CA LYS A 9 -6.40 10.23 4.90
C LYS A 9 -6.49 8.71 4.81
N LEU A 10 -7.69 8.13 4.94
CA LEU A 10 -7.85 6.68 4.86
C LEU A 10 -7.43 6.14 3.48
N THR A 11 -7.91 6.76 2.40
CA THR A 11 -7.57 6.33 1.02
C THR A 11 -6.07 6.39 0.76
N TRP A 12 -5.41 7.48 1.19
CA TRP A 12 -3.97 7.62 1.06
C TRP A 12 -3.22 6.57 1.87
N LEU A 13 -3.57 6.37 3.15
CA LEU A 13 -2.93 5.37 4.00
C LEU A 13 -3.06 3.96 3.41
N LEU A 14 -4.27 3.54 3.03
CA LEU A 14 -4.49 2.21 2.45
C LEU A 14 -3.74 2.02 1.11
N ALA A 15 -3.65 3.06 0.28
CA ALA A 15 -2.86 3.02 -0.95
C ALA A 15 -1.35 2.88 -0.66
N MET A 16 -0.85 3.59 0.36
CA MET A 16 0.56 3.59 0.75
C MET A 16 0.99 2.26 1.36
N VAL A 17 0.28 1.76 2.38
CA VAL A 17 0.72 0.57 3.14
C VAL A 17 0.19 -0.76 2.59
N GLY A 18 -0.95 -0.72 1.90
CA GLY A 18 -1.52 -1.90 1.24
C GLY A 18 -1.05 -2.08 -0.20
N PHE A 19 -0.27 -1.12 -0.72
CA PHE A 19 0.09 -1.02 -2.14
C PHE A 19 -1.12 -1.21 -3.05
N LEU A 20 -2.28 -0.66 -2.66
CA LEU A 20 -3.54 -0.85 -3.37
C LEU A 20 -3.65 0.12 -4.54
N CYS A 21 -4.13 -0.36 -5.68
CA CYS A 21 -4.48 0.54 -6.77
C CYS A 21 -5.87 1.16 -6.54
N LEU A 22 -6.18 2.23 -7.29
CA LEU A 22 -7.42 3.00 -7.09
C LEU A 22 -8.68 2.15 -7.22
N SER A 23 -8.69 1.22 -8.18
CA SER A 23 -9.81 0.30 -8.38
C SER A 23 -9.88 -0.77 -7.31
N ASP A 24 -8.77 -1.16 -6.68
CA ASP A 24 -8.83 -2.09 -5.56
C ASP A 24 -9.51 -1.43 -4.36
N LEU A 25 -9.18 -0.17 -4.08
CA LEU A 25 -9.82 0.63 -3.03
C LEU A 25 -11.33 0.79 -3.24
N GLU A 26 -11.76 1.00 -4.49
CA GLU A 26 -13.18 1.08 -4.88
C GLU A 26 -13.94 -0.24 -4.66
N ARG A 27 -13.23 -1.37 -4.66
CA ARG A 27 -13.80 -2.73 -4.63
C ARG A 27 -13.61 -3.44 -3.29
N ILE A 28 -13.28 -2.69 -2.23
CA ILE A 28 -13.20 -3.24 -0.87
C ILE A 28 -14.62 -3.50 -0.36
N ASP A 29 -14.90 -4.75 0.03
CA ASP A 29 -16.14 -5.14 0.69
C ASP A 29 -16.00 -4.99 2.20
N LEU A 30 -16.56 -3.91 2.74
CA LEU A 30 -16.56 -3.62 4.16
C LEU A 30 -17.18 -4.78 4.96
N LYS A 31 -18.22 -5.44 4.43
CA LYS A 31 -18.91 -6.52 5.15
C LYS A 31 -17.97 -7.69 5.46
N GLN A 32 -16.98 -7.92 4.61
CA GLN A 32 -16.01 -9.00 4.74
C GLN A 32 -14.70 -8.55 5.39
N CYS A 33 -14.51 -7.25 5.63
CA CYS A 33 -13.34 -6.73 6.34
C CYS A 33 -13.44 -7.06 7.84
N SER A 34 -12.29 -7.32 8.45
CA SER A 34 -12.20 -7.64 9.88
C SER A 34 -10.96 -7.05 10.53
N ILE A 35 -10.99 -6.89 11.85
CA ILE A 35 -9.83 -6.51 12.66
C ILE A 35 -9.59 -7.65 13.65
N SER A 36 -8.35 -8.13 13.74
CA SER A 36 -7.97 -9.15 14.72
C SER A 36 -7.85 -8.58 16.14
N GLN A 37 -7.62 -9.45 17.13
CA GLN A 37 -7.34 -9.02 18.50
C GLN A 37 -6.04 -8.20 18.63
N GLU A 38 -5.10 -8.39 17.70
CA GLU A 38 -3.82 -7.65 17.63
C GLU A 38 -3.92 -6.38 16.77
N ASP A 39 -5.13 -5.90 16.50
CA ASP A 39 -5.38 -4.73 15.67
C ASP A 39 -4.85 -4.84 14.23
N ILE A 40 -4.76 -6.05 13.70
CA ILE A 40 -4.40 -6.26 12.28
C ILE A 40 -5.68 -6.21 11.45
N LEU A 41 -5.73 -5.27 10.50
CA LEU A 41 -6.85 -5.08 9.60
C LEU A 41 -6.72 -5.98 8.36
N SER A 42 -7.72 -6.81 8.14
CA SER A 42 -7.89 -7.61 6.91
C SER A 42 -8.90 -6.93 5.99
N LEU A 43 -8.42 -6.44 4.85
CA LEU A 43 -9.25 -5.84 3.80
C LEU A 43 -9.60 -6.89 2.75
N VAL A 44 -10.88 -7.05 2.42
CA VAL A 44 -11.31 -7.98 1.37
C VAL A 44 -11.65 -7.19 0.11
N ILE A 45 -10.89 -7.44 -0.95
CA ILE A 45 -11.04 -6.80 -2.26
C ILE A 45 -11.67 -7.81 -3.22
N ILE A 46 -12.86 -7.48 -3.70
CA ILE A 46 -13.60 -8.31 -4.64
C ILE A 46 -13.14 -7.98 -6.05
N ALA A 47 -12.77 -9.00 -6.82
CA ALA A 47 -12.33 -8.85 -8.21
C ALA A 47 -11.33 -7.68 -8.40
N PRO A 48 -10.14 -7.74 -7.79
CA PRO A 48 -9.13 -6.69 -7.93
C PRO A 48 -8.76 -6.50 -9.40
N LYS A 49 -8.10 -5.38 -9.70
CA LYS A 49 -7.73 -5.04 -11.08
C LYS A 49 -6.79 -6.08 -11.70
N GLU A 50 -5.77 -6.46 -10.94
CA GLU A 50 -4.79 -7.44 -11.38
C GLU A 50 -5.39 -8.84 -11.28
N LYS A 51 -5.31 -9.57 -12.40
CA LYS A 51 -5.88 -10.90 -12.56
C LYS A 51 -4.82 -11.97 -12.30
N ARG A 52 -5.24 -13.11 -11.77
CA ARG A 52 -4.38 -14.30 -11.66
C ARG A 52 -4.75 -15.26 -12.77
N SER A 53 -3.81 -15.52 -13.68
CA SER A 53 -4.04 -16.38 -14.86
C SER A 53 -5.27 -15.98 -15.68
N GLY A 54 -5.50 -14.67 -15.85
CA GLY A 54 -6.64 -14.14 -16.62
C GLY A 54 -7.98 -14.15 -15.87
N MET A 55 -8.04 -14.67 -14.64
CA MET A 55 -9.26 -14.71 -13.82
C MET A 55 -9.25 -13.64 -12.71
N HIS A 56 -10.43 -13.13 -12.39
CA HIS A 56 -10.63 -12.33 -11.19
C HIS A 56 -10.63 -13.23 -9.96
N ILE A 57 -10.00 -12.77 -8.89
CA ILE A 57 -9.94 -13.48 -7.60
C ILE A 57 -10.57 -12.61 -6.51
N THR A 58 -10.74 -13.16 -5.32
CA THR A 58 -10.86 -12.34 -4.11
C THR A 58 -9.49 -12.24 -3.47
N LYS A 59 -9.10 -11.03 -3.07
CA LYS A 59 -7.83 -10.79 -2.38
C LYS A 59 -8.08 -10.28 -0.99
N THR A 60 -7.35 -10.83 -0.02
CA THR A 60 -7.22 -10.23 1.31
C THR A 60 -5.92 -9.41 1.36
N GLY A 61 -6.01 -8.13 1.72
CA GLY A 61 -4.88 -7.26 2.04
C GLY A 61 -4.72 -7.13 3.54
N ILE A 62 -3.51 -7.30 4.05
CA ILE A 62 -3.22 -7.23 5.49
C ILE A 62 -2.57 -5.89 5.81
N ILE A 63 -3.14 -5.17 6.76
CA ILE A 63 -2.68 -3.86 7.19
C ILE A 63 -2.41 -3.88 8.69
N HIS A 64 -1.15 -3.69 9.06
CA HIS A 64 -0.73 -3.62 10.46
C HIS A 64 -0.96 -2.23 11.05
N PRO A 65 -1.17 -2.12 12.38
CA PRO A 65 -1.24 -0.84 13.05
C PRO A 65 0.14 -0.17 13.04
N HIS A 66 0.14 1.17 13.10
CA HIS A 66 1.36 1.96 13.31
C HIS A 66 1.40 2.46 14.76
N SER A 67 2.59 2.57 15.32
CA SER A 67 2.81 3.04 16.69
C SER A 67 2.32 4.47 16.91
N ASP A 68 2.62 5.37 15.98
CA ASP A 68 2.05 6.73 15.96
C ASP A 68 0.57 6.71 15.52
N PRO A 69 -0.38 7.08 16.40
CA PRO A 69 -1.81 7.10 16.09
C PRO A 69 -2.19 8.08 14.96
N LEU A 70 -1.41 9.14 14.73
CA LEU A 70 -1.71 10.15 13.71
C LEU A 70 -1.51 9.60 12.30
N VAL A 71 -0.63 8.62 12.10
CA VAL A 71 -0.39 7.98 10.80
C VAL A 71 -0.84 6.52 10.77
N CYS A 72 -1.47 6.03 11.84
CA CYS A 72 -1.94 4.66 11.92
C CYS A 72 -3.11 4.38 10.96
N PRO A 73 -2.94 3.46 9.98
CA PRO A 73 -3.99 3.10 9.03
C PRO A 73 -5.17 2.40 9.71
N VAL A 74 -4.90 1.55 10.70
CA VAL A 74 -5.94 0.79 11.43
C VAL A 74 -6.78 1.73 12.29
N ASN A 75 -6.14 2.64 13.05
CA ASN A 75 -6.87 3.62 13.85
C ASN A 75 -7.70 4.56 12.97
N THR A 76 -7.15 4.98 11.83
CA THR A 76 -7.87 5.79 10.85
C THR A 76 -9.07 5.04 10.27
N TYR A 77 -8.93 3.75 9.95
CA TYR A 77 -10.02 2.89 9.52
C TYR A 77 -11.12 2.75 10.59
N LYS A 78 -10.75 2.45 11.84
CA LYS A 78 -11.71 2.35 12.96
C LYS A 78 -12.51 3.64 13.14
N ALA A 79 -11.80 4.77 13.18
CA ALA A 79 -12.41 6.10 13.33
C ALA A 79 -13.28 6.51 12.13
N TYR A 80 -12.96 6.00 10.93
CA TYR A 80 -13.76 6.19 9.73
C TYR A 80 -15.06 5.36 9.79
N CYS A 81 -14.94 4.07 10.08
CA CYS A 81 -16.08 3.15 10.14
C CYS A 81 -17.10 3.57 11.20
N SER A 82 -16.66 4.06 12.36
CA SER A 82 -17.55 4.54 13.42
C SER A 82 -18.35 5.79 13.05
N ARG A 83 -17.99 6.50 11.97
CA ARG A 83 -18.65 7.75 11.54
C ARG A 83 -19.42 7.62 10.24
N VAL A 84 -18.84 6.92 9.27
CA VAL A 84 -19.32 6.93 7.87
C VAL A 84 -20.01 5.63 7.49
N ALA A 85 -19.55 4.51 8.04
CA ALA A 85 -19.91 3.20 7.55
C ALA A 85 -21.02 2.51 8.37
N LEU A 86 -21.84 3.31 9.08
CA LEU A 86 -22.87 2.82 10.00
C LEU A 86 -24.09 2.22 9.30
N ALA A 87 -24.39 2.62 8.07
CA ALA A 87 -25.57 2.14 7.34
C ALA A 87 -25.26 0.87 6.52
N PRO A 88 -26.09 -0.18 6.57
CA PRO A 88 -25.96 -1.36 5.72
C PRO A 88 -26.39 -0.99 4.30
N VAL A 89 -25.41 -0.70 3.46
CA VAL A 89 -25.63 -0.25 2.08
C VAL A 89 -24.98 -1.26 1.17
N SER A 90 -25.80 -1.90 0.34
CA SER A 90 -25.36 -2.85 -0.68
C SER A 90 -25.52 -2.20 -2.04
N VAL A 91 -24.44 -2.15 -2.81
CA VAL A 91 -24.44 -1.62 -4.19
C VAL A 91 -23.92 -2.69 -5.16
N PRO A 92 -24.30 -2.65 -6.45
CA PRO A 92 -23.70 -3.49 -7.46
C PRO A 92 -22.19 -3.24 -7.57
N HIS A 93 -21.40 -4.30 -7.74
CA HIS A 93 -19.97 -4.21 -7.93
C HIS A 93 -19.67 -3.52 -9.28
N PRO A 94 -18.71 -2.57 -9.35
CA PRO A 94 -18.50 -1.70 -10.51
C PRO A 94 -18.11 -2.41 -11.81
N VAL A 95 -17.61 -3.64 -11.73
CA VAL A 95 -17.25 -4.47 -12.91
C VAL A 95 -18.20 -5.66 -13.09
N PHE A 96 -18.89 -6.06 -12.02
CA PHE A 96 -19.70 -7.28 -11.99
C PHE A 96 -21.03 -6.95 -11.32
N PRO A 97 -21.98 -6.31 -12.02
CA PRO A 97 -23.21 -5.79 -11.40
C PRO A 97 -24.06 -6.85 -10.70
N GLN A 98 -23.89 -8.13 -11.05
CA GLN A 98 -24.52 -9.28 -10.40
C GLN A 98 -23.95 -9.60 -9.00
N VAL A 99 -22.77 -9.07 -8.67
CA VAL A 99 -22.14 -9.20 -7.36
C VAL A 99 -22.47 -7.95 -6.54
N SER A 100 -22.96 -8.14 -5.32
CA SER A 100 -23.20 -7.05 -4.39
C SER A 100 -21.98 -6.76 -3.53
N LEU A 101 -21.72 -5.49 -3.27
CA LEU A 101 -20.62 -4.99 -2.46
C LEU A 101 -21.16 -4.06 -1.37
N VAL A 102 -20.66 -4.15 -0.14
CA VAL A 102 -20.79 -3.07 0.84
C VAL A 102 -19.54 -2.19 0.71
N PRO A 103 -19.61 -1.03 0.02
CA PRO A 103 -18.40 -0.26 -0.26
C PRO A 103 -17.83 0.29 1.05
N LEU A 104 -16.55 0.06 1.28
CA LEU A 104 -15.83 0.66 2.41
C LEU A 104 -15.86 2.19 2.30
N LEU A 105 -15.39 2.71 1.16
CA LEU A 105 -15.23 4.14 0.97
C LEU A 105 -16.50 4.74 0.39
N ARG A 106 -17.11 5.68 1.11
CA ARG A 106 -18.42 6.27 0.77
C ARG A 106 -18.39 7.79 0.67
N TYR A 107 -19.37 8.34 -0.05
CA TYR A 107 -19.52 9.79 -0.15
C TYR A 107 -19.90 10.40 1.20
N VAL A 108 -19.35 11.58 1.47
CA VAL A 108 -19.53 12.30 2.75
C VAL A 108 -20.97 12.67 3.07
N HIS A 109 -21.65 13.16 2.06
CA HIS A 109 -23.02 13.65 2.16
C HIS A 109 -24.03 12.57 1.79
N ARG A 110 -23.55 11.39 1.37
CA ARG A 110 -24.33 10.27 0.82
C ARG A 110 -23.67 8.95 1.20
N HIS A 111 -23.92 8.52 2.43
CA HIS A 111 -23.37 7.29 2.99
C HIS A 111 -23.95 6.01 2.35
N ASP A 112 -24.92 6.16 1.45
CA ASP A 112 -25.56 5.13 0.63
C ASP A 112 -24.83 4.85 -0.70
N GLN A 113 -23.75 5.59 -0.99
CA GLN A 113 -23.03 5.45 -2.25
C GLN A 113 -21.52 5.32 -2.03
N GLY A 114 -20.94 4.29 -2.65
CA GLY A 114 -19.50 4.13 -2.74
C GLY A 114 -18.84 5.25 -3.55
N ILE A 115 -17.60 5.60 -3.24
CA ILE A 115 -16.81 6.52 -4.07
C ILE A 115 -16.11 5.78 -5.20
N SER A 116 -16.10 6.38 -6.39
CA SER A 116 -15.42 5.80 -7.53
C SER A 116 -13.90 5.96 -7.48
N SER A 117 -13.18 5.15 -8.24
CA SER A 117 -11.73 5.26 -8.41
C SER A 117 -11.27 6.65 -8.89
N GLN A 118 -12.06 7.38 -9.69
CA GLN A 118 -11.71 8.76 -10.07
C GLN A 118 -11.76 9.71 -8.88
N ARG A 119 -12.73 9.55 -7.96
CA ARG A 119 -12.81 10.37 -6.75
C ARG A 119 -11.69 10.03 -5.77
N ILE A 120 -11.40 8.74 -5.59
CA ILE A 120 -10.27 8.25 -4.79
C ILE A 120 -8.95 8.85 -5.30
N SER A 121 -8.76 8.91 -6.63
CA SER A 121 -7.57 9.54 -7.23
C SER A 121 -7.38 10.99 -6.76
N LYS A 122 -8.45 11.79 -6.79
CA LYS A 122 -8.42 13.20 -6.36
C LYS A 122 -8.02 13.34 -4.89
N TYR A 123 -8.56 12.49 -4.02
CA TYR A 123 -8.22 12.49 -2.61
C TYR A 123 -6.75 12.12 -2.34
N ILE A 124 -6.25 11.06 -2.99
CA ILE A 124 -4.85 10.68 -2.85
C ILE A 124 -3.93 11.79 -3.37
N ILE A 125 -4.23 12.39 -4.52
CA ILE A 125 -3.45 13.50 -5.08
C ILE A 125 -3.42 14.69 -4.13
N GLN A 126 -4.53 15.03 -3.46
CA GLN A 126 -4.56 16.12 -2.48
C GLN A 126 -3.55 15.91 -1.34
N VAL A 127 -3.43 14.68 -0.82
CA VAL A 127 -2.45 14.35 0.23
C VAL A 127 -1.03 14.28 -0.34
N MET A 128 -0.85 13.61 -1.48
CA MET A 128 0.46 13.39 -2.10
C MET A 128 1.15 14.68 -2.56
N LYS A 129 0.41 15.79 -2.75
CA LYS A 129 1.00 17.11 -3.03
C LYS A 129 1.97 17.58 -1.95
N PHE A 130 1.72 17.20 -0.70
CA PHE A 130 2.53 17.57 0.47
C PHE A 130 3.72 16.64 0.73
N VAL A 131 3.81 15.53 -0.02
CA VAL A 131 4.98 14.63 0.08
C VAL A 131 6.18 15.32 -0.56
N GLY A 132 7.27 15.38 0.21
CA GLY A 132 8.55 15.95 -0.24
C GLY A 132 9.07 15.26 -1.49
N ARG A 133 9.50 16.05 -2.47
CA ARG A 133 10.04 15.56 -3.74
C ARG A 133 11.03 16.58 -4.33
N PRO A 134 11.97 16.15 -5.19
CA PRO A 134 12.87 17.07 -5.88
C PRO A 134 12.11 18.13 -6.68
N PRO A 135 12.68 19.34 -6.84
CA PRO A 135 12.10 20.38 -7.68
C PRO A 135 11.80 19.85 -9.09
N GLY A 136 10.61 20.14 -9.61
CA GLY A 136 10.18 19.69 -10.95
C GLY A 136 9.79 18.22 -11.07
N ALA A 137 10.01 17.38 -10.04
CA ALA A 137 9.59 15.98 -10.07
C ALA A 137 8.06 15.85 -10.03
N PRO A 138 7.46 14.91 -10.79
CA PRO A 138 6.03 14.65 -10.75
C PRO A 138 5.61 14.10 -9.38
N ILE A 139 4.33 14.27 -9.04
CA ILE A 139 3.77 13.65 -7.82
C ILE A 139 3.78 12.13 -8.01
N PRO A 140 4.47 11.36 -7.14
CA PRO A 140 4.52 9.92 -7.28
C PRO A 140 3.15 9.29 -6.99
N LYS A 141 2.91 8.10 -7.53
CA LYS A 141 1.73 7.31 -7.14
C LYS A 141 1.94 6.77 -5.73
N ALA A 142 0.96 6.93 -4.85
CA ALA A 142 1.03 6.45 -3.45
C ALA A 142 1.47 4.97 -3.36
N ARG A 143 0.84 4.09 -4.16
CA ARG A 143 1.22 2.66 -4.26
C ARG A 143 2.70 2.44 -4.58
N ALA A 144 3.24 3.19 -5.54
CA ALA A 144 4.63 3.05 -5.98
C ALA A 144 5.60 3.59 -4.91
N LEU A 145 5.26 4.73 -4.29
CA LEU A 145 6.05 5.30 -3.20
C LEU A 145 6.08 4.36 -1.99
N GLY A 146 4.92 3.86 -1.56
CA GLY A 146 4.84 2.91 -0.45
C GLY A 146 5.69 1.66 -0.70
N ALA A 147 5.57 1.05 -1.88
CA ALA A 147 6.34 -0.15 -2.20
C ALA A 147 7.85 0.13 -2.30
N THR A 148 8.24 1.31 -2.77
CA THR A 148 9.65 1.74 -2.81
C THR A 148 10.22 1.93 -1.40
N LEU A 149 9.49 2.62 -0.52
CA LEU A 149 9.90 2.84 0.87
C LEU A 149 10.02 1.51 1.63
N ALA A 150 9.08 0.58 1.41
CA ALA A 150 9.15 -0.74 2.02
C ALA A 150 10.36 -1.55 1.52
N ALA A 151 10.67 -1.50 0.21
CA ALA A 151 11.90 -2.10 -0.32
C ALA A 151 13.15 -1.48 0.31
N GLN A 152 13.18 -0.15 0.48
CA GLN A 152 14.26 0.58 1.16
C GLN A 152 14.33 0.32 2.67
N ALA A 153 13.31 -0.27 3.27
CA ALA A 153 13.33 -0.77 4.64
C ALA A 153 13.73 -2.25 4.72
N GLY A 154 14.08 -2.89 3.59
CA GLY A 154 14.56 -4.27 3.54
C GLY A 154 13.45 -5.32 3.36
N VAL A 155 12.21 -4.91 3.07
CA VAL A 155 11.14 -5.87 2.75
C VAL A 155 11.46 -6.57 1.43
N SER A 156 11.40 -7.91 1.43
CA SER A 156 11.68 -8.71 0.23
C SER A 156 10.72 -8.38 -0.90
N VAL A 157 11.23 -8.40 -2.14
CA VAL A 157 10.42 -8.10 -3.33
C VAL A 157 9.26 -9.08 -3.47
N GLU A 158 9.44 -10.32 -3.03
CA GLU A 158 8.43 -11.38 -3.00
C GLU A 158 7.23 -10.95 -2.13
N ASN A 159 7.50 -10.43 -0.93
CA ASN A 159 6.46 -9.92 -0.03
C ASN A 159 5.78 -8.67 -0.60
N LEU A 160 6.53 -7.77 -1.26
CA LEU A 160 5.96 -6.60 -1.92
C LEU A 160 5.02 -6.99 -3.07
N VAL A 161 5.39 -8.00 -3.86
CA VAL A 161 4.58 -8.53 -4.96
C VAL A 161 3.28 -9.12 -4.45
N VAL A 162 3.33 -9.91 -3.38
CA VAL A 162 2.13 -10.49 -2.74
C VAL A 162 1.25 -9.39 -2.14
N GLN A 163 1.82 -8.50 -1.33
CA GLN A 163 1.09 -7.41 -0.69
C GLN A 163 0.45 -6.47 -1.72
N GLY A 164 1.16 -6.18 -2.81
CA GLY A 164 0.65 -5.36 -3.91
C GLY A 164 -0.27 -6.09 -4.87
N ASN A 165 -0.37 -7.43 -4.86
CA ASN A 165 -0.99 -8.20 -5.95
C ASN A 165 -0.41 -7.80 -7.32
N LEU A 166 0.93 -7.74 -7.39
CA LEU A 166 1.66 -7.49 -8.61
C LEU A 166 1.82 -8.80 -9.38
N SER A 167 1.84 -8.73 -10.72
CA SER A 167 1.93 -9.93 -11.54
C SER A 167 3.33 -10.55 -11.57
N SER A 168 4.38 -9.80 -11.24
CA SER A 168 5.75 -10.32 -11.14
C SER A 168 6.71 -9.35 -10.42
N ARG A 169 7.87 -9.87 -9.98
CA ARG A 169 9.04 -9.07 -9.57
C ARG A 169 9.43 -8.06 -10.65
N LYS A 170 9.49 -8.49 -11.92
CA LYS A 170 9.85 -7.62 -13.04
C LYS A 170 8.92 -6.41 -13.15
N MET A 171 7.63 -6.62 -12.95
CA MET A 171 6.65 -5.53 -12.95
C MET A 171 6.90 -4.53 -11.82
N PHE A 172 7.22 -5.02 -10.62
CA PHE A 172 7.61 -4.14 -9.51
C PHE A 172 8.83 -3.30 -9.87
N GLU A 173 9.92 -3.93 -10.32
CA GLU A 173 11.19 -3.28 -10.61
C GLU A 173 11.09 -2.25 -11.74
N GLN A 174 10.31 -2.54 -12.79
CA GLN A 174 10.22 -1.67 -13.96
C GLN A 174 9.23 -0.51 -13.78
N PHE A 175 8.12 -0.72 -13.07
CA PHE A 175 7.00 0.23 -13.09
C PHE A 175 6.61 0.81 -11.72
N TYR A 176 7.03 0.18 -10.62
CA TYR A 176 6.64 0.59 -9.26
C TYR A 176 7.81 1.03 -8.39
N ARG A 177 9.02 0.56 -8.67
CA ARG A 177 10.24 0.96 -7.94
C ARG A 177 10.71 2.33 -8.42
N ILE A 178 10.45 3.36 -7.61
CA ILE A 178 10.78 4.76 -7.93
C ILE A 178 12.28 5.01 -7.81
N SER A 179 12.92 4.39 -6.82
CA SER A 179 14.35 4.54 -6.56
C SER A 179 14.97 3.23 -6.12
N VAL A 180 16.27 3.09 -6.41
CA VAL A 180 17.09 1.94 -6.04
C VAL A 180 18.24 2.47 -5.19
N GLN A 181 18.46 1.86 -4.03
CA GLN A 181 19.61 2.14 -3.18
C GLN A 181 20.17 0.81 -2.71
N ALA A 182 21.49 0.68 -2.76
CA ALA A 182 22.19 -0.43 -2.13
C ALA A 182 22.05 -0.32 -0.61
N GLN A 183 21.68 -1.43 0.03
CA GLN A 183 21.64 -1.51 1.50
C GLN A 183 22.88 -2.18 2.09
N GLU A 184 23.63 -2.90 1.27
CA GLU A 184 24.80 -3.67 1.72
C GLU A 184 26.05 -2.79 1.82
N ASN A 185 26.87 -3.06 2.83
CA ASN A 185 28.20 -2.48 2.95
C ASN A 185 29.18 -3.24 2.04
N PHE A 186 29.12 -2.93 0.74
CA PHE A 186 30.00 -3.56 -0.24
C PHE A 186 31.48 -3.33 0.05
N THR A 187 31.85 -2.23 0.68
CA THR A 187 33.24 -1.97 1.09
C THR A 187 33.73 -3.05 2.04
N ALA A 188 32.99 -3.33 3.12
CA ALA A 188 33.35 -4.39 4.04
C ALA A 188 33.28 -5.78 3.38
N SER A 189 32.20 -6.06 2.64
CA SER A 189 32.01 -7.37 2.00
C SER A 189 33.06 -7.68 0.94
N THR A 190 33.70 -6.67 0.33
CA THR A 190 34.71 -6.86 -0.72
C THR A 190 36.14 -6.66 -0.25
N LEU A 191 36.44 -5.57 0.47
CA LEU A 191 37.81 -5.22 0.86
C LEU A 191 38.26 -5.93 2.14
N ASP A 192 37.34 -6.13 3.10
CA ASP A 192 37.70 -6.79 4.37
C ASP A 192 37.70 -8.32 4.24
N SER A 193 36.96 -8.86 3.28
CA SER A 193 36.94 -10.30 2.96
C SER A 193 38.12 -10.76 2.10
N GLN A 194 39.04 -9.86 1.71
CA GLN A 194 40.23 -10.24 0.94
C GLN A 194 41.17 -11.08 1.84
N PRO A 195 41.56 -12.30 1.42
CA PRO A 195 42.58 -13.05 2.13
C PRO A 195 43.91 -12.29 2.05
N ARG A 196 44.35 -11.71 3.17
CA ARG A 196 45.66 -11.05 3.25
C ARG A 196 46.74 -12.13 3.28
N SER A 197 47.72 -12.02 2.38
CA SER A 197 48.91 -12.87 2.43
C SER A 197 49.62 -12.63 3.77
N PRO A 198 50.02 -13.68 4.51
CA PRO A 198 50.79 -13.50 5.73
C PRO A 198 52.10 -12.79 5.36
N THR A 199 52.36 -11.66 6.02
CA THR A 199 53.60 -10.91 5.88
C THR A 199 54.75 -11.84 6.26
N ARG A 200 55.46 -12.38 5.26
CA ARG A 200 56.76 -13.01 5.49
C ARG A 200 57.70 -11.88 5.92
N MET A 201 57.88 -11.71 7.22
CA MET A 201 59.02 -10.94 7.72
C MET A 201 60.27 -11.70 7.28
N CYS A 202 60.98 -11.18 6.28
CA CYS A 202 62.36 -11.58 6.04
C CYS A 202 63.17 -11.11 7.26
N SER A 203 63.44 -12.02 8.19
CA SER A 203 64.52 -11.87 9.14
C SER A 203 65.83 -11.90 8.35
N VAL A 204 66.42 -10.72 8.13
CA VAL A 204 67.80 -10.60 7.67
C VAL A 204 68.68 -10.96 8.86
N GLN A 205 69.32 -12.13 8.82
CA GLN A 205 70.48 -12.47 9.65
C GLN A 205 71.76 -12.21 8.85
#